data_AF-A0AB40DNA7-F1
#
_entry.id   AF-A0AB40DNA7-F1
#
_cell.length_a   1.000
_cell.length_b   1.000
_cell.length_c   1.000
_cell.angle_alpha   90.00
_cell.angle_beta   90.00
_cell.angle_gamma   90.00
#
_symmetry.space_group_name_H-M   'P 1'
#
loop_
_entity.id
_entity.type
_entity.pdbx_description
1 polymer ?
#
loop_
_entity_poly.entity_id
_entity_poly.type
_entity_poly.pdbx_seq_one_letter_code
_entity_poly.pdbx_strand_id
1 'polypeptide(L)'
;MAARSRNACENHGKEEVKTTALAAQETSSLSPIKALTQRVSSWTKLVRVVAYALRYIQNTKAIKSATLANGKMLTFEEIHAARVLCLQEAQKCFMEDRKLLTENKPLHSRSQLVKLSPIICKDGLLRVGGRLDNSQLPAYVKHPILLPKSNRITRMILEHEHTTNLHPGVSTIFVIVRQKYWIFGACNLIRNLVHNCIKCFRQRKLTHQFMADLPGIRITEALPFQHSGCDYAGPFILNERRGCNPRKTKGYICLFVCLVTSAIHLELATDLSTDTFLACFWRFMSL
;
A
#
# COMPACT_ATOMS: atom_id res chain seq x y z
N MET A 1 -27.68 88.32 24.83
CA MET A 1 -27.86 87.13 25.70
C MET A 1 -28.03 85.92 24.79
N ALA A 2 -26.97 85.11 24.70
CA ALA A 2 -26.88 83.95 23.82
C ALA A 2 -27.55 82.72 24.46
N ALA A 3 -28.45 82.06 23.74
CA ALA A 3 -28.93 80.71 24.06
C ALA A 3 -28.48 79.78 22.93
N ARG A 4 -27.41 79.02 23.19
CA ARG A 4 -26.83 78.00 22.32
C ARG A 4 -27.77 76.79 22.26
N SER A 5 -28.20 76.39 21.06
CA SER A 5 -28.71 75.04 20.84
C SER A 5 -27.54 74.04 20.90
N ARG A 6 -27.74 72.93 21.61
CA ARG A 6 -26.79 71.81 21.66
C ARG A 6 -27.15 70.86 20.52
N ASN A 7 -26.35 70.85 19.46
CA ASN A 7 -26.32 69.75 18.50
C ASN A 7 -25.49 68.61 19.11
N ALA A 8 -26.15 67.49 19.44
CA ALA A 8 -25.48 66.24 19.74
C ALA A 8 -25.11 65.56 18.41
N CYS A 9 -23.81 65.43 18.16
CA CYS A 9 -23.23 64.67 17.07
C CYS A 9 -22.85 63.31 17.65
N GLU A 10 -23.56 62.23 17.30
CA GLU A 10 -23.19 60.86 17.69
C GLU A 10 -22.53 60.13 16.52
N ASN A 11 -21.20 60.12 16.61
CA ASN A 11 -20.22 59.14 16.12
C ASN A 11 -20.74 57.97 15.28
N HIS A 12 -20.54 58.07 13.96
CA HIS A 12 -20.31 56.89 13.13
C HIS A 12 -18.95 56.28 13.48
N GLY A 13 -18.96 55.18 14.23
CA GLY A 13 -17.81 54.32 14.41
C GLY A 13 -17.33 53.78 13.07
N LYS A 14 -16.16 54.26 12.61
CA LYS A 14 -15.44 53.65 11.51
C LYS A 14 -14.89 52.31 12.01
N GLU A 15 -15.46 51.20 11.54
CA GLU A 15 -14.83 49.89 11.68
C GLU A 15 -13.47 49.94 10.98
N GLU A 16 -12.39 49.93 11.77
CA GLU A 16 -11.04 49.72 11.29
C GLU A 16 -10.93 48.31 10.70
N VAL A 17 -10.97 48.23 9.37
CA VAL A 17 -10.55 47.02 8.65
C VAL A 17 -9.04 46.87 8.87
N LYS A 18 -8.66 46.10 9.90
CA LYS A 18 -7.26 45.70 10.13
C LYS A 18 -6.83 44.79 8.98
N THR A 19 -6.22 45.37 7.94
CA THR A 19 -5.50 44.64 6.91
C THR A 19 -4.25 44.01 7.52
N THR A 20 -4.36 42.77 7.96
CA THR A 20 -3.19 41.96 8.32
C THR A 20 -2.41 41.63 7.04
N ALA A 21 -1.37 42.40 6.75
CA ALA A 21 -0.44 42.11 5.66
C ALA A 21 0.41 40.89 6.05
N LEU A 22 0.16 39.75 5.41
CA LEU A 22 0.97 38.55 5.59
C LEU A 22 2.24 38.71 4.72
N ALA A 23 3.35 39.10 5.35
CA ALA A 23 4.65 39.13 4.68
C ALA A 23 5.19 37.68 4.56
N ALA A 24 5.23 37.14 3.34
CA ALA A 24 5.85 35.85 3.06
C ALA A 24 7.32 36.07 2.67
N GLN A 25 8.26 35.58 3.47
CA GLN A 25 9.66 35.45 3.07
C GLN A 25 9.87 34.11 2.36
N GLU A 26 10.52 34.12 1.20
CA GLU A 26 10.95 32.89 0.51
C GLU A 26 12.13 32.25 1.26
N THR A 27 11.85 31.30 2.15
CA THR A 27 12.90 30.65 2.96
C THR A 27 13.37 29.30 2.41
N SER A 28 13.05 28.90 1.17
CA SER A 28 13.58 27.64 0.63
C SER A 28 13.64 27.59 -0.90
N SER A 29 14.76 27.09 -1.43
CA SER A 29 14.99 26.78 -2.85
C SER A 29 14.11 25.64 -3.41
N LEU A 30 13.27 25.01 -2.58
CA LEU A 30 12.33 23.97 -2.99
C LEU A 30 10.94 24.55 -3.25
N SER A 31 10.28 24.07 -4.30
CA SER A 31 8.89 24.42 -4.56
C SER A 31 7.99 24.01 -3.37
N PRO A 32 6.94 24.79 -3.06
CA PRO A 32 6.02 24.49 -1.95
C PRO A 32 5.41 23.09 -2.04
N ILE A 33 5.06 22.63 -3.25
CA ILE A 33 4.52 21.29 -3.48
C ILE A 33 5.57 20.23 -3.14
N LYS A 34 6.83 20.41 -3.55
CA LYS A 34 7.90 19.46 -3.24
C LYS A 34 8.17 19.39 -1.74
N ALA A 35 8.14 20.52 -1.03
CA ALA A 35 8.22 20.54 0.43
C ALA A 35 7.04 19.78 1.08
N LEU A 36 5.81 19.93 0.56
CA LEU A 36 4.65 19.17 1.03
C LEU A 36 4.81 17.66 0.82
N THR A 37 5.45 17.21 -0.27
CA THR A 37 5.67 15.77 -0.51
C THR A 37 6.57 15.10 0.54
N GLN A 38 7.39 15.87 1.24
CA GLN A 38 8.22 15.35 2.34
C GLN A 38 7.42 15.17 3.62
N ARG A 39 6.36 15.97 3.82
CA ARG A 39 5.51 15.94 5.02
C ARG A 39 4.30 15.02 4.88
N VAL A 40 3.86 14.74 3.65
CA VAL A 40 2.67 13.97 3.36
C VAL A 40 3.03 12.61 2.75
N SER A 41 2.49 11.54 3.33
CA SER A 41 2.72 10.16 2.88
C SER A 41 1.67 9.62 1.92
N SER A 42 0.50 10.26 1.81
CA SER A 42 -0.62 9.81 0.96
C SER A 42 -0.87 10.73 -0.24
N TRP A 43 -1.03 10.13 -1.42
CA TRP A 43 -1.36 10.84 -2.66
C TRP A 43 -2.68 11.62 -2.56
N THR A 44 -3.73 11.00 -2.01
CA THR A 44 -5.04 11.66 -1.87
C THR A 44 -4.98 12.84 -0.90
N LYS A 45 -4.22 12.70 0.19
CA LYS A 45 -4.00 13.78 1.16
C LYS A 45 -3.22 14.94 0.51
N LEU A 46 -2.18 14.65 -0.27
CA LEU A 46 -1.41 15.66 -0.99
C LEU A 46 -2.30 16.47 -1.94
N VAL A 47 -3.07 15.79 -2.79
CA VAL A 47 -3.97 16.44 -3.75
C VAL A 47 -5.02 17.29 -3.04
N ARG A 48 -5.61 16.81 -1.94
CA ARG A 48 -6.59 17.57 -1.16
C ARG A 48 -6.00 18.83 -0.53
N VAL A 49 -4.80 18.74 0.07
CA VAL A 49 -4.12 19.91 0.66
C VAL A 49 -3.84 20.96 -0.41
N VAL A 50 -3.34 20.54 -1.57
CA VAL A 50 -3.10 21.44 -2.71
C VAL A 50 -4.42 22.03 -3.22
N ALA A 51 -5.50 21.26 -3.32
CA ALA A 51 -6.80 21.75 -3.75
C ALA A 51 -7.37 22.82 -2.81
N TYR A 52 -7.29 22.61 -1.49
CA TYR A 52 -7.69 23.64 -0.52
C TYR A 52 -6.82 24.89 -0.60
N ALA A 53 -5.50 24.74 -0.81
CA ALA A 53 -4.61 25.87 -1.00
C ALA A 53 -4.97 26.68 -2.28
N LEU A 54 -5.28 26.00 -3.37
CA LEU A 54 -5.73 26.65 -4.62
C LEU A 54 -7.06 27.37 -4.43
N ARG A 55 -8.03 26.75 -3.78
CA ARG A 55 -9.31 27.38 -3.44
C ARG A 55 -9.09 28.65 -2.62
N TYR A 56 -8.23 28.57 -1.60
CA TYR A 56 -7.90 29.76 -0.79
C TYR A 56 -7.32 30.87 -1.67
N ILE A 57 -6.34 30.56 -2.53
CA ILE A 57 -5.74 31.53 -3.47
C ILE A 57 -6.79 32.11 -4.44
N GLN A 58 -7.75 31.31 -4.91
CA GLN A 58 -8.83 31.77 -5.77
C GLN A 58 -9.78 32.71 -5.02
N ASN A 59 -10.18 32.33 -3.80
CA ASN A 59 -11.04 33.15 -2.94
C ASN A 59 -10.37 34.49 -2.58
N THR A 60 -9.06 34.53 -2.33
CA THR A 60 -8.36 35.80 -2.06
C THR A 60 -8.26 36.71 -3.29
N LYS A 61 -8.23 36.15 -4.51
CA LYS A 61 -8.30 36.92 -5.75
C LYS A 61 -9.73 37.37 -6.07
N ALA A 62 -10.72 36.58 -5.67
CA ALA A 62 -12.14 36.81 -5.89
C ALA A 62 -12.81 37.64 -4.80
N ILE A 63 -12.06 38.29 -3.88
CA ILE A 63 -12.64 39.12 -2.79
C ILE A 63 -13.59 40.22 -3.32
N LYS A 64 -13.41 40.66 -4.57
CA LYS A 64 -14.29 41.64 -5.24
C LYS A 64 -15.48 41.02 -6.00
N SER A 65 -15.55 39.68 -6.11
CA SER A 65 -16.60 38.91 -6.78
C SER A 65 -17.49 38.23 -5.73
N ALA A 66 -18.80 38.25 -5.92
CA ALA A 66 -19.76 37.61 -5.01
C ALA A 66 -19.71 36.06 -5.01
N THR A 67 -18.86 35.45 -5.85
CA THR A 67 -18.72 33.99 -5.97
C THR A 67 -17.56 33.45 -5.13
N LEU A 68 -17.68 33.49 -3.81
CA LEU A 68 -16.73 32.85 -2.90
C LEU A 68 -17.03 31.36 -2.79
N ALA A 69 -16.04 30.51 -3.10
CA ALA A 69 -16.16 29.07 -2.94
C ALA A 69 -15.97 28.69 -1.46
N ASN A 70 -17.07 28.67 -0.70
CA ASN A 70 -17.07 28.44 0.75
C ASN A 70 -17.61 27.06 1.17
N GLY A 71 -17.86 26.15 0.21
CA GLY A 71 -18.40 24.81 0.50
C GLY A 71 -17.42 23.94 1.29
N LYS A 72 -17.92 23.16 2.26
CA LYS A 72 -17.11 22.23 3.07
C LYS A 72 -16.46 21.10 2.24
N MET A 73 -17.01 20.79 1.06
CA MET A 73 -16.51 19.74 0.17
C MET A 73 -15.77 20.34 -1.02
N LEU A 74 -14.71 19.66 -1.47
CA LEU A 74 -13.97 19.98 -2.70
C LEU A 74 -14.75 19.50 -3.93
N THR A 75 -14.80 20.32 -4.97
CA THR A 75 -15.39 19.93 -6.26
C THR A 75 -14.44 19.02 -7.04
N PHE A 76 -14.98 18.30 -8.02
CA PHE A 76 -14.16 17.48 -8.91
C PHE A 76 -13.12 18.32 -9.65
N GLU A 77 -13.49 19.51 -10.12
CA GLU A 77 -12.62 20.41 -10.88
C GLU A 77 -11.42 20.89 -10.04
N GLU A 78 -11.65 21.24 -8.77
CA GLU A 78 -10.57 21.66 -7.87
C GLU A 78 -9.59 20.51 -7.59
N ILE A 79 -10.11 19.30 -7.37
CA ILE A 79 -9.28 18.10 -7.18
C ILE A 79 -8.50 17.79 -8.45
N HIS A 80 -9.14 17.92 -9.62
CA HIS A 80 -8.51 17.70 -10.91
C HIS A 80 -7.39 18.72 -11.18
N ALA A 81 -7.64 20.01 -10.96
CA ALA A 81 -6.65 21.06 -11.10
C ALA A 81 -5.45 20.84 -10.16
N ALA A 82 -5.71 20.53 -8.88
CA ALA A 82 -4.66 20.21 -7.93
C ALA A 82 -3.84 18.98 -8.33
N ARG A 83 -4.51 17.94 -8.84
CA ARG A 83 -3.85 16.73 -9.37
C ARG A 83 -2.92 17.07 -10.53
N VAL A 84 -3.39 17.85 -11.49
CA VAL A 84 -2.59 18.29 -12.65
C VAL A 84 -1.37 19.07 -12.18
N LEU A 85 -1.52 20.02 -11.25
CA LEU A 85 -0.39 20.78 -10.70
C LEU A 85 0.64 19.89 -9.99
N CYS A 86 0.22 18.92 -9.18
CA CYS A 86 1.15 17.97 -8.57
C CYS A 86 1.91 17.14 -9.62
N LEU A 87 1.25 16.77 -10.72
CA LEU A 87 1.90 16.03 -11.81
C LEU A 87 2.86 16.91 -12.60
N GLN A 88 2.51 18.17 -12.86
CA GLN A 88 3.42 19.15 -13.47
C GLN A 88 4.66 19.39 -12.60
N GLU A 89 4.48 19.48 -11.28
CA GLU A 89 5.59 19.52 -10.33
C GLU A 89 6.47 18.27 -10.45
N ALA A 90 5.85 17.09 -10.57
CA ALA A 90 6.59 15.85 -10.74
C ALA A 90 7.44 15.85 -12.01
N GLN A 91 6.94 16.48 -13.07
CA GLN A 91 7.58 16.60 -14.38
C GLN A 91 8.65 17.69 -14.47
N LYS A 92 8.88 18.49 -13.42
CA LYS A 92 9.96 19.50 -13.42
C LYS A 92 11.36 18.90 -13.62
N CYS A 93 11.53 17.59 -13.44
CA CYS A 93 12.78 16.91 -13.79
C CYS A 93 13.04 16.88 -15.31
N PHE A 94 12.02 17.11 -16.15
CA PHE A 94 12.10 17.12 -17.62
C PHE A 94 12.01 18.54 -18.20
N MET A 95 12.37 19.58 -17.42
CA MET A 95 12.17 20.97 -17.83
C MET A 95 12.95 21.36 -19.08
N GLU A 96 14.17 20.85 -19.25
CA GLU A 96 14.99 21.10 -20.44
C GLU A 96 14.32 20.55 -21.70
N ASP A 97 13.93 19.28 -21.66
CA ASP A 97 13.22 18.63 -22.76
C ASP A 97 11.87 19.29 -23.04
N ARG A 98 11.16 19.75 -21.99
CA ARG A 98 9.90 20.49 -22.14
C ARG A 98 10.09 21.83 -22.86
N LYS A 99 11.17 22.58 -22.56
CA LYS A 99 11.47 23.84 -23.26
C LYS A 99 11.72 23.61 -24.75
N LEU A 100 12.53 22.60 -25.09
CA LEU A 100 12.82 22.25 -26.48
C LEU A 100 11.57 21.86 -27.25
N LEU A 101 10.68 21.06 -26.65
CA LEU A 101 9.40 20.70 -27.26
C LEU A 101 8.47 21.90 -27.46
N THR A 102 8.47 22.85 -26.52
CA THR A 102 7.69 24.09 -26.64
C THR A 102 8.20 24.96 -27.79
N GLU A 103 9.50 24.95 -28.03
CA GLU A 103 10.17 25.65 -29.13
C GLU A 103 10.17 24.85 -30.47
N ASN A 104 9.50 23.69 -30.53
CA ASN A 104 9.52 22.77 -31.68
C ASN A 104 10.93 22.35 -32.14
N LYS A 105 11.90 22.31 -31.22
CA LYS A 105 13.27 21.86 -31.48
C LYS A 105 13.41 20.35 -31.23
N PRO A 106 14.29 19.66 -31.96
CA PRO A 106 14.57 18.26 -31.69
C PRO A 106 15.16 18.08 -30.28
N LEU A 107 14.74 17.01 -29.61
CA LEU A 107 15.30 16.64 -28.31
C LEU A 107 16.75 16.16 -28.45
N HIS A 108 17.55 16.38 -27.41
CA HIS A 108 18.91 15.85 -27.35
C HIS A 108 18.91 14.32 -27.45
N SER A 109 19.79 13.75 -28.27
CA SER A 109 19.88 12.30 -28.49
C SER A 109 20.15 11.47 -27.22
N ARG A 110 20.70 12.10 -26.17
CA ARG A 110 20.94 11.48 -24.84
C ARG A 110 19.70 11.48 -23.94
N SER A 111 18.66 12.26 -24.25
CA SER A 111 17.47 12.32 -23.42
C SER A 111 16.69 11.00 -23.49
N GLN A 112 16.17 10.55 -22.34
CA GLN A 112 15.39 9.31 -22.27
C GLN A 112 14.05 9.43 -23.00
N LEU A 113 13.62 10.66 -23.29
CA LEU A 113 12.34 10.98 -23.90
C LEU A 113 12.33 10.87 -25.42
N VAL A 114 13.50 10.94 -26.11
CA VAL A 114 13.54 10.87 -27.60
C VAL A 114 12.79 9.65 -28.13
N LYS A 115 12.96 8.50 -27.47
CA LYS A 115 12.36 7.22 -27.89
C LYS A 115 10.84 7.15 -27.68
N LEU A 116 10.25 8.12 -26.98
CA LEU A 116 8.85 8.12 -26.56
C LEU A 116 8.00 9.17 -27.31
N SER A 117 8.57 9.86 -28.31
CA SER A 117 7.90 10.88 -29.12
C SER A 117 6.98 11.79 -28.29
N PRO A 118 7.50 12.48 -27.27
CA PRO A 118 6.70 13.11 -26.23
C PRO A 118 5.86 14.27 -26.78
N ILE A 119 4.65 14.41 -26.23
CA ILE A 119 3.66 15.43 -26.62
C ILE A 119 3.30 16.26 -25.40
N ILE A 120 3.15 17.58 -25.57
CA ILE A 120 2.60 18.48 -24.55
C ILE A 120 1.11 18.64 -24.84
N CYS A 121 0.25 18.24 -23.90
CA CYS A 121 -1.20 18.40 -24.03
C CYS A 121 -1.69 19.75 -23.49
N LYS A 122 -2.96 20.06 -23.74
CA LYS A 122 -3.63 21.32 -23.30
C LYS A 122 -3.61 21.53 -21.79
N ASP A 123 -3.54 20.45 -21.01
CA ASP A 123 -3.37 20.43 -19.55
C ASP A 123 -1.93 20.78 -19.10
N GLY A 124 -1.03 21.07 -20.05
CA GLY A 124 0.37 21.42 -19.80
C GLY A 124 1.24 20.25 -19.35
N LEU A 125 0.70 19.03 -19.35
CA LEU A 125 1.38 17.80 -18.97
C LEU A 125 2.12 17.18 -20.15
N LEU A 126 3.30 16.65 -19.86
CA LEU A 126 4.08 15.86 -20.80
C LEU A 126 3.55 14.43 -20.87
N ARG A 127 3.21 13.96 -22.05
CA ARG A 127 2.65 12.62 -22.30
C ARG A 127 3.46 11.90 -23.37
N VAL A 128 3.35 10.58 -23.39
CA VAL A 128 3.99 9.74 -24.41
C VAL A 128 3.20 9.83 -25.71
N GLY A 129 3.91 10.03 -26.83
CA GLY A 129 3.35 9.84 -28.16
C GLY A 129 3.18 8.36 -28.44
N GLY A 130 2.07 8.00 -29.10
CA GLY A 130 1.67 6.61 -29.26
C GLY A 130 1.38 6.24 -30.70
N ARG A 131 1.19 4.94 -30.93
CA ARG A 131 0.65 4.37 -32.18
C ARG A 131 -0.85 4.08 -32.09
N LEU A 132 -1.47 4.47 -30.97
CA LEU A 132 -2.86 4.14 -30.64
C LEU A 132 -3.84 5.26 -31.00
N ASP A 133 -3.42 6.26 -31.75
CA ASP A 133 -4.20 7.46 -32.05
C ASP A 133 -5.52 7.11 -32.77
N ASN A 134 -5.47 6.12 -33.67
CA ASN A 134 -6.62 5.62 -34.42
C ASN A 134 -7.50 4.63 -33.64
N SER A 135 -7.13 4.25 -32.41
CA SER A 135 -7.96 3.34 -31.61
C SER A 135 -9.19 4.04 -31.03
N GLN A 136 -10.22 3.27 -30.64
CA GLN A 136 -11.39 3.82 -29.93
C GLN A 136 -11.15 4.06 -28.42
N LEU A 137 -9.89 3.98 -27.98
CA LEU A 137 -9.55 4.14 -26.56
C LEU A 137 -9.66 5.60 -26.11
N PRO A 138 -9.90 5.84 -24.81
CA PRO A 138 -9.83 7.20 -24.26
C PRO A 138 -8.44 7.82 -24.42
N ALA A 139 -8.40 9.15 -24.63
CA ALA A 139 -7.15 9.89 -24.89
C ALA A 139 -6.09 9.71 -23.79
N TYR A 140 -6.49 9.56 -22.52
CA TYR A 140 -5.56 9.35 -21.40
C TYR A 140 -4.86 7.98 -21.43
N VAL A 141 -5.46 6.98 -22.08
CA VAL A 141 -4.86 5.65 -22.29
C VAL A 141 -3.95 5.66 -23.49
N LYS A 142 -4.35 6.36 -24.57
CA LYS A 142 -3.52 6.54 -25.77
C LYS A 142 -2.20 7.24 -25.47
N HIS A 143 -2.28 8.30 -24.65
CA HIS A 143 -1.16 9.16 -24.29
C HIS A 143 -0.96 9.21 -22.77
N PRO A 144 -0.34 8.17 -22.18
CA PRO A 144 -0.10 8.11 -20.75
C PRO A 144 0.88 9.21 -20.31
N ILE A 145 0.69 9.70 -19.08
CA ILE A 145 1.45 10.82 -18.51
C ILE A 145 2.85 10.37 -18.13
N LEU A 146 3.88 11.09 -18.58
CA LEU A 146 5.26 10.78 -18.26
C LEU A 146 5.59 11.12 -16.81
N LEU A 147 6.17 10.16 -16.09
CA LEU A 147 6.59 10.35 -14.71
C LEU A 147 8.01 9.84 -14.45
N PRO A 148 8.86 10.62 -13.75
CA PRO A 148 10.20 10.18 -13.40
C PRO A 148 10.18 9.15 -12.27
N LYS A 149 11.11 8.19 -12.32
CA LYS A 149 11.26 7.14 -11.30
C LYS A 149 11.66 7.67 -9.92
N SER A 150 12.50 8.70 -9.89
CA SER A 150 13.14 9.23 -8.68
C SER A 150 12.22 10.09 -7.82
N ASN A 151 11.09 10.55 -8.36
CA ASN A 151 10.25 11.51 -7.67
C ASN A 151 9.34 10.85 -6.62
N ARG A 152 9.22 11.48 -5.44
CA ARG A 152 8.35 11.02 -4.36
C ARG A 152 6.88 10.94 -4.78
N ILE A 153 6.42 11.86 -5.63
CA ILE A 153 5.05 11.87 -6.16
C ILE A 153 4.75 10.57 -6.90
N THR A 154 5.66 10.14 -7.78
CA THR A 154 5.54 8.87 -8.51
C THR A 154 5.41 7.69 -7.55
N ARG A 155 6.22 7.66 -6.50
CA ARG A 155 6.12 6.61 -5.46
C ARG A 155 4.77 6.66 -4.73
N MET A 156 4.29 7.83 -4.33
CA MET A 156 3.01 7.99 -3.65
C MET A 156 1.83 7.55 -4.52
N ILE A 157 1.88 7.81 -5.83
CA ILE A 157 0.87 7.33 -6.80
C ILE A 157 0.87 5.81 -6.85
N LEU A 158 2.04 5.17 -6.92
CA LEU A 158 2.14 3.71 -6.92
C LEU A 158 1.64 3.10 -5.61
N GLU A 159 1.98 3.70 -4.45
CA GLU A 159 1.50 3.28 -3.13
C GLU A 159 -0.02 3.39 -3.03
N HIS A 160 -0.59 4.46 -3.59
CA HIS A 160 -2.03 4.67 -3.66
C HIS A 160 -2.72 3.64 -4.58
N GLU A 161 -2.21 3.39 -5.78
CA GLU A 161 -2.79 2.39 -6.69
C GLU A 161 -2.63 0.97 -6.11
N HIS A 162 -1.51 0.67 -5.46
CA HIS A 162 -1.31 -0.62 -4.78
C HIS A 162 -2.34 -0.86 -3.66
N THR A 163 -2.60 0.16 -2.83
CA THR A 163 -3.54 0.05 -1.71
C THR A 163 -5.00 0.08 -2.15
N THR A 164 -5.33 0.93 -3.13
CA THR A 164 -6.70 1.08 -3.64
C THR A 164 -7.16 -0.17 -4.38
N ASN A 165 -6.26 -0.83 -5.11
CA ASN A 165 -6.57 -2.07 -5.83
C ASN A 165 -6.31 -3.35 -4.99
N LEU A 166 -6.37 -3.24 -3.65
CA LEU A 166 -6.31 -4.37 -2.72
C LEU A 166 -5.04 -5.23 -2.81
N HIS A 167 -3.88 -4.58 -2.88
CA HIS A 167 -2.56 -5.24 -2.87
C HIS A 167 -2.33 -6.25 -4.02
N PRO A 168 -2.53 -5.87 -5.30
CA PRO A 168 -2.35 -6.81 -6.39
C PRO A 168 -0.87 -7.16 -6.61
N GLY A 169 -0.63 -8.22 -7.38
CA GLY A 169 0.72 -8.59 -7.80
C GLY A 169 1.40 -7.53 -8.67
N VAL A 170 2.72 -7.67 -8.85
CA VAL A 170 3.56 -6.72 -9.59
C VAL A 170 3.06 -6.47 -11.00
N SER A 171 2.73 -7.54 -11.75
CA SER A 171 2.27 -7.45 -13.14
C SER A 171 0.94 -6.71 -13.25
N THR A 172 0.01 -6.96 -12.32
CA THR A 172 -1.30 -6.33 -12.31
C THR A 172 -1.21 -4.85 -12.01
N ILE A 173 -0.44 -4.45 -10.99
CA ILE A 173 -0.20 -3.02 -10.70
C ILE A 173 0.44 -2.33 -11.91
N PHE A 174 1.41 -2.99 -12.55
CA PHE A 174 2.07 -2.44 -13.72
C PHE A 174 1.07 -2.11 -14.83
N VAL A 175 0.14 -3.03 -15.15
CA VAL A 175 -0.91 -2.80 -16.15
C VAL A 175 -1.84 -1.66 -15.75
N ILE A 176 -2.33 -1.65 -14.50
CA ILE A 176 -3.24 -0.61 -14.00
C ILE A 176 -2.59 0.78 -14.10
N VAL A 177 -1.35 0.90 -13.65
CA VAL A 177 -0.60 2.15 -13.69
C VAL A 177 -0.32 2.56 -15.14
N ARG A 178 -0.02 1.60 -16.01
CA ARG A 178 0.32 1.84 -17.42
C ARG A 178 -0.80 2.49 -18.22
N GLN A 179 -2.06 2.26 -17.84
CA GLN A 179 -3.22 2.89 -18.46
C GLN A 179 -3.29 4.41 -18.24
N LYS A 180 -2.59 4.93 -17.23
CA LYS A 180 -2.61 6.36 -16.86
C LYS A 180 -1.22 7.01 -16.94
N TYR A 181 -0.18 6.25 -16.65
CA TYR A 181 1.17 6.75 -16.41
C TYR A 181 2.24 5.93 -17.13
N TRP A 182 3.21 6.63 -17.70
CA TRP A 182 4.45 6.08 -18.21
C TRP A 182 5.59 6.39 -17.25
N ILE A 183 5.93 5.43 -16.39
CA ILE A 183 7.02 5.56 -15.42
C ILE A 183 8.28 4.86 -15.94
N PHE A 184 9.41 5.54 -15.92
CA PHE A 184 10.70 4.94 -16.27
C PHE A 184 11.09 3.84 -15.27
N GLY A 185 11.41 2.64 -15.76
CA GLY A 185 11.81 1.52 -14.91
C GLY A 185 10.72 1.12 -13.90
N ALA A 186 9.43 1.26 -14.26
CA ALA A 186 8.29 1.03 -13.37
C ALA A 186 8.32 -0.35 -12.70
N CYS A 187 8.69 -1.40 -13.43
CA CYS A 187 8.70 -2.77 -12.89
C CYS A 187 9.61 -2.91 -11.66
N ASN A 188 10.80 -2.32 -11.67
CA ASN A 188 11.72 -2.36 -10.52
C ASN A 188 11.13 -1.58 -9.34
N LEU A 189 10.51 -0.42 -9.61
CA LEU A 189 9.90 0.40 -8.57
C LEU A 189 8.69 -0.30 -7.92
N ILE A 190 7.85 -0.96 -8.73
CA ILE A 190 6.69 -1.72 -8.27
C ILE A 190 7.15 -2.98 -7.50
N ARG A 191 8.17 -3.71 -7.98
CA ARG A 191 8.74 -4.84 -7.24
C ARG A 191 9.22 -4.43 -5.85
N ASN A 192 9.97 -3.33 -5.75
CA ASN A 192 10.44 -2.81 -4.47
C ASN A 192 9.27 -2.38 -3.57
N LEU A 193 8.23 -1.78 -4.13
CA LEU A 193 7.04 -1.38 -3.39
C LEU A 193 6.30 -2.59 -2.80
N VAL A 194 6.02 -3.61 -3.62
CA VAL A 194 5.32 -4.83 -3.18
C VAL A 194 6.16 -5.58 -2.15
N HIS A 195 7.48 -5.67 -2.36
CA HIS A 195 8.40 -6.30 -1.41
C HIS A 195 8.39 -5.63 -0.03
N ASN A 196 8.36 -4.30 0.00
CA ASN A 196 8.37 -3.53 1.24
C ASN A 196 6.98 -3.38 1.89
N CYS A 197 5.92 -3.89 1.25
CA CYS A 197 4.58 -3.82 1.81
C CYS A 197 4.37 -4.91 2.86
N ILE A 198 4.10 -4.52 4.11
CA ILE A 198 3.89 -5.46 5.23
C ILE A 198 2.72 -6.43 4.96
N LYS A 199 1.63 -5.97 4.35
CA LYS A 199 0.47 -6.81 4.02
C LYS A 199 0.83 -7.87 2.98
N CYS A 200 1.53 -7.48 1.92
CA CYS A 200 2.02 -8.43 0.91
C CYS A 200 3.07 -9.38 1.48
N PHE A 201 3.95 -8.88 2.34
CA PHE A 201 4.95 -9.69 3.01
C PHE A 201 4.32 -10.82 3.84
N ARG A 202 3.30 -10.50 4.66
CA ARG A 202 2.58 -11.49 5.47
C ARG A 202 1.82 -12.54 4.65
N GLN A 203 1.38 -12.18 3.44
CA GLN A 203 0.63 -13.07 2.55
C GLN A 203 1.53 -13.82 1.55
N ARG A 204 2.83 -13.53 1.53
CA ARG A 204 3.76 -14.13 0.58
C ARG A 204 3.93 -15.61 0.91
N LYS A 205 3.62 -16.48 -0.06
CA LYS A 205 3.90 -17.92 0.05
C LYS A 205 5.42 -18.14 0.12
N LEU A 206 5.84 -19.06 0.98
CA LEU A 206 7.19 -19.61 0.94
C LEU A 206 7.34 -20.39 -0.37
N THR A 207 8.26 -19.96 -1.23
CA THR A 207 8.45 -20.53 -2.58
C THR A 207 9.34 -21.78 -2.57
N HIS A 208 10.06 -22.03 -1.49
CA HIS A 208 10.99 -23.14 -1.37
C HIS A 208 10.66 -23.92 -0.09
N GLN A 209 10.31 -25.19 -0.27
CA GLN A 209 10.25 -26.15 0.81
C GLN A 209 11.66 -26.67 1.03
N PHE A 210 12.25 -26.37 2.18
CA PHE A 210 13.47 -27.02 2.61
C PHE A 210 13.10 -28.36 3.22
N MET A 211 13.62 -29.45 2.67
CA MET A 211 13.57 -30.76 3.32
C MET A 211 14.66 -30.76 4.39
N ALA A 212 14.27 -30.82 5.65
CA ALA A 212 15.24 -30.97 6.74
C ALA A 212 15.86 -32.38 6.69
N ASP A 213 17.13 -32.48 7.10
CA ASP A 213 17.78 -33.77 7.25
C ASP A 213 17.01 -34.66 8.23
N LEU A 214 16.93 -35.96 7.92
CA LEU A 214 16.30 -36.91 8.81
C LEU A 214 17.10 -36.99 10.13
N PRO A 215 16.43 -37.06 11.30
CA PRO A 215 17.12 -37.20 12.58
C PRO A 215 18.02 -38.44 12.58
N GLY A 216 19.25 -38.32 13.09
CA GLY A 216 20.24 -39.41 13.11
C GLY A 216 19.70 -40.70 13.71
N ILE A 217 18.84 -40.59 14.73
CA ILE A 217 18.15 -41.70 15.40
C ILE A 217 17.36 -42.64 14.46
N ARG A 218 16.98 -42.18 13.26
CA ARG A 218 16.28 -42.97 12.24
C ARG A 218 17.21 -43.61 11.20
N ILE A 219 18.47 -43.20 11.15
CA ILE A 219 19.42 -43.59 10.10
C ILE A 219 20.61 -44.36 10.68
N THR A 220 20.96 -44.12 11.95
CA THR A 220 22.03 -44.84 12.63
C THR A 220 21.56 -46.22 13.09
N GLU A 221 22.42 -47.21 12.92
CA GLU A 221 22.21 -48.56 13.45
C GLU A 221 22.08 -48.52 14.98
N ALA A 222 21.04 -49.18 15.51
CA ALA A 222 20.74 -49.28 16.93
C ALA A 222 19.98 -50.60 17.19
N LEU A 223 19.90 -51.01 18.45
CA LEU A 223 19.13 -52.19 18.84
C LEU A 223 17.62 -51.93 18.74
N PRO A 224 16.78 -52.98 18.49
CA PRO A 224 15.34 -52.84 18.54
C PRO A 224 14.86 -52.20 19.86
N PHE A 225 13.89 -51.28 19.76
CA PHE A 225 13.33 -50.49 20.87
C PHE A 225 14.30 -49.57 21.63
N GLN A 226 15.59 -49.53 21.28
CA GLN A 226 16.56 -48.55 21.83
C GLN A 226 16.09 -47.11 21.60
N HIS A 227 15.43 -46.87 20.48
CA HIS A 227 14.82 -45.60 20.13
C HIS A 227 13.38 -45.85 19.73
N SER A 228 12.44 -45.32 20.52
CA SER A 228 11.01 -45.51 20.30
C SER A 228 10.28 -44.17 20.30
N GLY A 229 9.43 -43.95 19.31
CA GLY A 229 8.46 -42.87 19.29
C GLY A 229 7.21 -43.28 20.06
N CYS A 230 6.60 -42.33 20.77
CA CYS A 230 5.33 -42.54 21.44
C CYS A 230 4.29 -41.58 20.88
N ASP A 231 3.08 -42.08 20.62
CA ASP A 231 1.94 -41.26 20.23
C ASP A 231 0.63 -41.89 20.75
N TYR A 232 -0.48 -41.17 20.64
CA TYR A 232 -1.81 -41.67 20.97
C TYR A 232 -2.71 -41.68 19.74
N ALA A 233 -3.34 -42.82 19.47
CA ALA A 233 -4.47 -42.89 18.53
C ALA A 233 -5.79 -42.80 19.31
N GLY A 234 -6.70 -41.95 18.83
CA GLY A 234 -8.06 -41.86 19.37
C GLY A 234 -8.72 -40.50 19.13
N PRO A 235 -9.90 -40.27 19.73
CA PRO A 235 -10.60 -41.16 20.67
C PRO A 235 -11.38 -42.29 19.97
N PHE A 236 -11.32 -43.49 20.54
CA PHE A 236 -12.17 -44.63 20.19
C PHE A 236 -13.29 -44.79 21.22
N ILE A 237 -14.45 -45.28 20.78
CA ILE A 237 -15.58 -45.53 21.69
C ILE A 237 -15.50 -46.98 22.16
N LEU A 238 -15.21 -47.17 23.45
CA LEU A 238 -15.18 -48.44 24.12
C LEU A 238 -16.53 -48.74 24.78
N ASN A 239 -16.95 -50.00 24.71
CA ASN A 239 -18.08 -50.49 25.49
C ASN A 239 -17.53 -51.10 26.78
N GLU A 240 -17.91 -50.56 27.94
CA GLU A 240 -17.42 -51.06 29.24
C GLU A 240 -17.81 -52.52 29.53
N ARG A 241 -18.89 -52.99 28.92
CA ARG A 241 -19.40 -54.35 29.09
C ARG A 241 -19.95 -54.93 27.79
N ARG A 242 -19.97 -56.25 27.69
CA ARG A 242 -20.70 -56.97 26.63
C ARG A 242 -22.18 -57.07 27.02
N GLY A 243 -23.10 -56.78 26.10
CA GLY A 243 -24.56 -56.91 26.32
C GLY A 243 -25.38 -55.80 25.67
N CYS A 244 -26.70 -55.83 25.87
CA CYS A 244 -27.62 -54.80 25.40
C CYS A 244 -27.46 -53.51 26.25
N ASN A 245 -27.21 -52.38 25.58
CA ASN A 245 -26.99 -51.06 26.19
C ASN A 245 -25.77 -50.95 27.14
N PRO A 246 -24.54 -51.11 26.61
CA PRO A 246 -23.32 -50.88 27.38
C PRO A 246 -23.04 -49.38 27.53
N ARG A 247 -22.51 -48.99 28.69
CA ARG A 247 -21.98 -47.64 28.88
C ARG A 247 -20.80 -47.45 27.94
N LYS A 248 -20.87 -46.38 27.16
CA LYS A 248 -19.85 -45.99 26.17
C LYS A 248 -18.87 -45.04 26.83
N THR A 249 -17.60 -45.38 26.78
CA THR A 249 -16.51 -44.58 27.35
C THR A 249 -15.46 -44.36 26.29
N LYS A 250 -14.81 -43.19 26.28
CA LYS A 250 -13.72 -42.92 25.34
C LYS A 250 -12.49 -43.70 25.79
N GLY A 251 -11.77 -44.28 24.84
CA GLY A 251 -10.48 -44.89 25.05
C GLY A 251 -9.51 -44.45 23.97
N TYR A 252 -8.24 -44.60 24.27
CA TYR A 252 -7.14 -44.26 23.40
C TYR A 252 -6.20 -45.47 23.30
N ILE A 253 -5.42 -45.52 22.22
CA ILE A 253 -4.38 -46.51 22.05
C ILE A 253 -3.04 -45.77 22.17
N CYS A 254 -2.27 -46.12 23.19
CA CYS A 254 -0.88 -45.68 23.31
C CYS A 254 -0.04 -46.49 22.32
N LEU A 255 0.58 -45.79 21.37
CA LEU A 255 1.40 -46.33 20.30
C LEU A 255 2.87 -46.17 20.68
N PHE A 256 3.59 -47.27 20.85
CA PHE A 256 5.04 -47.27 20.94
C PHE A 256 5.62 -47.83 19.64
N VAL A 257 6.28 -46.98 18.85
CA VAL A 257 6.86 -47.34 17.56
C VAL A 257 8.37 -47.36 17.65
N CYS A 258 8.99 -48.52 17.43
CA CYS A 258 10.44 -48.63 17.31
C CYS A 258 10.92 -47.86 16.08
N LEU A 259 11.81 -46.88 16.26
CA LEU A 259 12.34 -46.04 15.18
C LEU A 259 13.37 -46.75 14.30
N VAL A 260 13.86 -47.92 14.75
CA VAL A 260 14.83 -48.74 14.02
C VAL A 260 14.13 -49.76 13.11
N THR A 261 13.20 -50.54 13.66
CA THR A 261 12.54 -51.65 12.95
C THR A 261 11.12 -51.33 12.48
N SER A 262 10.56 -50.18 12.89
CA SER A 262 9.13 -49.86 12.71
C SER A 262 8.16 -50.84 13.39
N ALA A 263 8.63 -51.64 14.35
CA ALA A 263 7.76 -52.49 15.16
C ALA A 263 6.86 -51.63 16.07
N ILE A 264 5.60 -52.03 16.22
CA ILE A 264 4.59 -51.27 16.96
C ILE A 264 4.11 -52.10 18.15
N HIS A 265 4.19 -51.54 19.34
CA HIS A 265 3.55 -52.05 20.56
C HIS A 265 2.36 -51.16 20.91
N LEU A 266 1.19 -51.79 21.08
CA LEU A 266 -0.09 -51.13 21.29
C LEU A 266 -0.59 -51.39 22.70
N GLU A 267 -0.89 -50.34 23.45
CA GLU A 267 -1.49 -50.44 24.77
C GLU A 267 -2.79 -49.66 24.86
N LEU A 268 -3.82 -50.24 25.47
CA LEU A 268 -5.06 -49.53 25.73
C LEU A 268 -4.86 -48.55 26.89
N ALA A 269 -5.27 -47.30 26.67
CA ALA A 269 -5.37 -46.25 27.67
C ALA A 269 -6.82 -45.78 27.81
N THR A 270 -7.30 -45.66 29.03
CA THR A 270 -8.69 -45.24 29.31
C THR A 270 -8.87 -43.72 29.19
N ASP A 271 -7.80 -42.95 29.36
CA ASP A 271 -7.77 -41.50 29.19
C ASP A 271 -6.39 -41.02 28.71
N LEU A 272 -6.23 -39.71 28.51
CA LEU A 272 -4.96 -39.05 28.16
C LEU A 272 -4.24 -38.50 29.41
N SER A 273 -4.49 -39.08 30.58
CA SER A 273 -3.82 -38.66 31.82
C SER A 273 -2.38 -39.17 31.87
N THR A 274 -1.55 -38.53 32.69
CA THR A 274 -0.18 -38.97 32.93
C THR A 274 -0.14 -40.34 33.59
N ASP A 275 -1.10 -40.65 34.45
CA ASP A 275 -1.11 -41.89 35.24
C ASP A 275 -1.38 -43.10 34.35
N THR A 276 -2.34 -42.98 33.42
CA THR A 276 -2.60 -44.04 32.43
C THR A 276 -1.47 -44.17 31.42
N PHE A 277 -0.84 -43.06 31.02
CA PHE A 277 0.35 -43.11 30.20
C PHE A 277 1.48 -43.87 30.90
N LEU A 278 1.77 -43.55 32.16
CA LEU A 278 2.79 -44.27 32.93
C LEU A 278 2.45 -45.76 33.02
N ALA A 279 1.19 -46.11 33.29
CA ALA A 279 0.76 -47.51 33.29
C ALA A 279 0.96 -48.21 31.92
N CYS A 280 0.73 -47.52 30.79
CA CYS A 280 1.06 -48.02 29.45
C CYS A 280 2.58 -48.17 29.26
N PHE A 281 3.36 -47.18 29.72
CA PHE A 281 4.82 -47.17 29.59
C PHE A 281 5.48 -48.29 30.39
N TRP A 282 5.03 -48.54 31.62
CA TRP A 282 5.53 -49.65 32.44
C TRP A 282 5.27 -51.02 31.79
N ARG A 283 4.10 -51.19 31.14
CA ARG A 283 3.80 -52.40 30.34
C ARG A 283 4.73 -52.51 29.14
N PHE A 284 4.95 -51.42 28.42
CA PHE A 284 5.90 -51.38 27.31
C PHE A 284 7.33 -51.74 27.74
N MET A 285 7.80 -51.25 28.88
CA MET A 285 9.14 -51.56 29.41
C MET A 285 9.29 -53.00 29.93
N SER A 286 8.19 -53.75 30.05
CA SER A 286 8.21 -55.15 30.48
C SER A 286 8.35 -56.16 29.33
N LEU A 287 8.45 -55.69 28.08
CA LEU A 287 8.82 -56.46 26.88
C LEU A 287 10.26 -56.96 26.93
#